data_AF-A0A959YKJ8-F1
#
_entry.id   AF-A0A959YKJ8-F1
#
_cell.length_a   1.000
_cell.length_b   1.000
_cell.length_c   1.000
_cell.angle_alpha   90.00
_cell.angle_beta   90.00
_cell.angle_gamma   90.00
#
_symmetry.space_group_name_H-M   'P 1'
#
loop_
_entity.id
_entity.type
_entity.pdbx_description
1 polymer ?
#
loop_
_entity_poly.entity_id
_entity_poly.type
_entity_poly.pdbx_seq_one_letter_code
_entity_poly.pdbx_strand_id
1 'polypeptide(L)'
;KEWLGKNRYGADGDSESLENPLAAVQMGLIYVNPEGVDGKPDPIRTAHDVRTTFKRMGMNDEETVALTAGGHTVGKAHGNGDASALGPMPEAAEVENQGFGWKNPKGNGNAENTVTSGLEGAWTSTPDKWNHTYFHLLLDYDWEVRKSPAGANQWEPVNMPEEEKPFDAHIPGVRRNPIMTDADMAMKMDPEYRKISEKFRQDPAAFEDAFARAWFKLTHRDMGPKSRYLGADVPQEDLIWQDPIPAGNGKLTDAEIDSLKQSILNSGLTASELIATAWDSARTFRTSDYRGGANGARIRLAPQKDWAGNEPERLQKVLSVLEGIQSSFSGNVSIADLIVLGGTAAVEQAAKQAGVDVKVPFIPGRGDATQEMTDMESFQYLEPIHDGFRNWVKKDYTVEPEEMLLDRAQLMGLTAPEMTVLLGGMRVLGTNHGGAKHGVFTDREGSLTNDFFVHLTDMNYSWNPAGNNLYEIVDRKSGAKKWTATRVDLVFGSNSVLRSYAEFYAQDDNKERFVQDFVAAWTKVMNQDRFDIQ
;
A
#
# COMPACT_ATOMS: atom_id res chain seq x y z
N LYS A 1 -6.70 3.99 -22.89
CA LYS A 1 -6.89 5.25 -22.10
C LYS A 1 -5.88 6.27 -22.63
N GLU A 2 -6.22 7.55 -22.65
CA GLU A 2 -5.37 8.63 -23.19
C GLU A 2 -4.51 9.26 -22.07
N TRP A 3 -3.28 9.68 -22.41
CA TRP A 3 -2.45 10.50 -21.52
C TRP A 3 -3.16 11.82 -21.20
N LEU A 4 -3.03 12.28 -19.95
CA LEU A 4 -3.71 13.46 -19.41
C LEU A 4 -5.25 13.37 -19.41
N GLY A 5 -5.82 12.19 -19.59
CA GLY A 5 -7.26 11.96 -19.42
C GLY A 5 -7.73 12.28 -17.99
N LYS A 6 -8.92 12.91 -17.88
CA LYS A 6 -9.47 13.56 -16.66
C LYS A 6 -10.62 12.80 -15.99
N ASN A 7 -11.09 11.70 -16.58
CA ASN A 7 -12.27 10.96 -16.11
C ASN A 7 -11.93 10.07 -14.90
N ARG A 8 -11.76 10.67 -13.73
CA ARG A 8 -11.32 10.01 -12.49
C ARG A 8 -12.01 10.53 -11.23
N TYR A 9 -12.93 11.49 -11.34
CA TYR A 9 -13.73 12.01 -10.24
C TYR A 9 -15.16 11.50 -10.33
N GLY A 10 -15.75 11.15 -9.20
CA GLY A 10 -17.15 10.75 -9.11
C GLY A 10 -18.14 11.93 -9.18
N ALA A 11 -17.68 13.12 -8.80
CA ALA A 11 -18.44 14.36 -8.89
C ALA A 11 -17.54 15.54 -9.26
N ASP A 12 -17.96 16.35 -10.22
CA ASP A 12 -17.22 17.54 -10.62
C ASP A 12 -17.07 18.51 -9.44
N GLY A 13 -15.84 19.00 -9.23
CA GLY A 13 -15.55 19.98 -8.18
C GLY A 13 -15.33 19.41 -6.78
N ASP A 14 -15.57 18.12 -6.54
CA ASP A 14 -15.30 17.46 -5.25
C ASP A 14 -13.97 16.69 -5.32
N SER A 15 -12.91 17.21 -4.69
CA SER A 15 -11.58 16.57 -4.71
C SER A 15 -11.57 15.21 -4.02
N GLU A 16 -12.40 15.03 -2.99
CA GLU A 16 -12.52 13.76 -2.24
C GLU A 16 -13.18 12.66 -3.07
N SER A 17 -13.93 13.04 -4.11
CA SER A 17 -14.53 12.10 -5.07
C SER A 17 -13.54 11.48 -6.05
N LEU A 18 -12.24 11.81 -5.96
CA LEU A 18 -11.19 11.17 -6.75
C LEU A 18 -11.26 9.65 -6.52
N GLU A 19 -11.36 8.89 -7.61
CA GLU A 19 -11.58 7.44 -7.57
C GLU A 19 -10.44 6.74 -6.81
N ASN A 20 -10.76 5.90 -5.84
CA ASN A 20 -9.76 5.06 -5.17
C ASN A 20 -9.30 3.95 -6.14
N PRO A 21 -8.01 3.58 -6.17
CA PRO A 21 -6.91 4.00 -5.27
C PRO A 21 -6.05 5.16 -5.82
N LEU A 22 -6.58 5.99 -6.72
CA LEU A 22 -5.78 6.99 -7.42
C LEU A 22 -5.34 8.13 -6.49
N ALA A 23 -4.14 8.66 -6.72
CA ALA A 23 -3.57 9.80 -5.99
C ALA A 23 -3.09 10.92 -6.93
N ALA A 24 -3.58 10.93 -8.18
CA ALA A 24 -3.29 11.96 -9.17
C ALA A 24 -4.54 12.34 -9.96
N VAL A 25 -4.68 13.63 -10.27
CA VAL A 25 -5.90 14.21 -10.88
C VAL A 25 -6.10 13.83 -12.34
N GLN A 26 -5.01 13.47 -13.04
CA GLN A 26 -5.03 13.07 -14.45
C GLN A 26 -4.07 11.90 -14.70
N MET A 27 -4.34 11.13 -15.75
CA MET A 27 -3.45 10.05 -16.19
C MET A 27 -2.06 10.59 -16.57
N GLY A 28 -1.02 10.09 -15.92
CA GLY A 28 0.38 10.45 -16.23
C GLY A 28 0.93 11.68 -15.51
N LEU A 29 0.13 12.30 -14.62
CA LEU A 29 0.66 13.28 -13.68
C LEU A 29 1.07 12.62 -12.37
N ILE A 30 1.95 13.29 -11.62
CA ILE A 30 2.39 12.83 -10.29
C ILE A 30 1.32 13.13 -9.24
N TYR A 31 0.86 14.38 -9.15
CA TYR A 31 -0.17 14.83 -8.19
C TYR A 31 -1.27 15.61 -8.92
N VAL A 32 -1.02 16.89 -9.19
CA VAL A 32 -1.97 17.84 -9.78
C VAL A 32 -1.49 18.38 -11.11
N ASN A 33 -2.38 19.03 -11.84
CA ASN A 33 -2.02 19.76 -13.06
C ASN A 33 -1.40 21.12 -12.68
N PRO A 34 -0.19 21.45 -13.15
CA PRO A 34 0.50 22.68 -12.74
C PRO A 34 -0.13 23.95 -13.33
N GLU A 35 -0.99 23.83 -14.35
CA GLU A 35 -1.76 24.94 -14.93
C GLU A 35 -3.11 25.18 -14.22
N GLY A 36 -3.42 24.40 -13.18
CA GLY A 36 -4.68 24.42 -12.45
C GLY A 36 -5.69 23.36 -12.91
N VAL A 37 -6.89 23.41 -12.34
CA VAL A 37 -7.94 22.40 -12.54
C VAL A 37 -8.29 22.26 -14.02
N ASP A 38 -8.05 21.07 -14.57
CA ASP A 38 -8.24 20.79 -16.00
C ASP A 38 -7.48 21.73 -16.96
N GLY A 39 -6.38 22.33 -16.49
CA GLY A 39 -5.58 23.32 -17.23
C GLY A 39 -6.11 24.74 -17.14
N LYS A 40 -7.04 25.02 -16.21
CA LYS A 40 -7.57 26.37 -15.94
C LYS A 40 -7.09 26.84 -14.57
N PRO A 41 -6.45 28.02 -14.49
CA PRO A 41 -6.02 28.57 -13.20
C PRO A 41 -7.19 28.80 -12.25
N ASP A 42 -7.17 28.12 -11.11
CA ASP A 42 -8.09 28.28 -9.99
C ASP A 42 -7.36 27.83 -8.71
N PRO A 43 -6.52 28.71 -8.11
CA PRO A 43 -5.65 28.32 -7.02
C PRO A 43 -6.39 27.78 -5.79
N ILE A 44 -7.61 28.26 -5.52
CA ILE A 44 -8.42 27.78 -4.41
C ILE A 44 -8.90 26.36 -4.68
N ARG A 45 -9.43 26.07 -5.88
CA ARG A 45 -9.82 24.70 -6.20
C ARG A 45 -8.59 23.78 -6.33
N THR A 46 -7.49 24.26 -6.88
CA THR A 46 -6.22 23.53 -6.95
C THR A 46 -5.70 23.16 -5.57
N ALA A 47 -5.86 24.02 -4.56
CA ALA A 47 -5.50 23.70 -3.17
C ALA A 47 -6.21 22.45 -2.65
N HIS A 48 -7.48 22.26 -3.01
CA HIS A 48 -8.22 21.05 -2.64
C HIS A 48 -7.66 19.79 -3.31
N ASP A 49 -7.31 19.85 -4.60
CA ASP A 49 -6.66 18.71 -5.28
C ASP A 49 -5.26 18.43 -4.73
N VAL A 50 -4.48 19.47 -4.44
CA VAL A 50 -3.16 19.33 -3.80
C VAL A 50 -3.32 18.62 -2.47
N ARG A 51 -4.24 19.09 -1.61
CA ARG A 51 -4.52 18.48 -0.31
C ARG A 51 -4.91 17.01 -0.41
N THR A 52 -5.89 16.69 -1.25
CA THR A 52 -6.37 15.31 -1.39
C THR A 52 -5.27 14.40 -1.96
N THR A 53 -4.55 14.82 -3.00
CA THR A 53 -3.51 13.99 -3.63
C THR A 53 -2.29 13.79 -2.73
N PHE A 54 -1.80 14.84 -2.05
CA PHE A 54 -0.71 14.72 -1.08
C PHE A 54 -1.11 13.87 0.12
N LYS A 55 -2.34 14.03 0.65
CA LYS A 55 -2.87 13.18 1.72
C LYS A 55 -2.87 11.71 1.34
N ARG A 56 -3.33 11.37 0.11
CA ARG A 56 -3.30 9.99 -0.40
C ARG A 56 -1.89 9.44 -0.60
N MET A 57 -0.89 10.31 -0.66
CA MET A 57 0.52 9.94 -0.66
C MET A 57 1.19 10.09 0.72
N GLY A 58 0.40 10.19 1.79
CA GLY A 58 0.90 10.21 3.16
C GLY A 58 1.56 11.52 3.58
N MET A 59 1.21 12.65 2.96
CA MET A 59 1.69 13.98 3.34
C MET A 59 0.54 14.82 3.91
N ASN A 60 0.77 15.46 5.05
CA ASN A 60 -0.15 16.44 5.63
C ASN A 60 0.06 17.84 5.04
N ASP A 61 -0.71 18.83 5.50
CA ASP A 61 -0.63 20.19 4.95
C ASP A 61 0.73 20.88 5.19
N GLU A 62 1.36 20.68 6.35
CA GLU A 62 2.69 21.26 6.64
C GLU A 62 3.78 20.63 5.78
N GLU A 63 3.76 19.29 5.65
CA GLU A 63 4.66 18.53 4.77
C GLU A 63 4.47 18.94 3.30
N THR A 64 3.22 19.19 2.88
CA THR A 64 2.87 19.59 1.52
C THR A 64 3.42 20.98 1.17
N VAL A 65 3.23 21.97 2.04
CA VAL A 65 3.79 23.32 1.86
C VAL A 65 5.31 23.25 1.87
N ALA A 66 5.90 22.50 2.80
CA ALA A 66 7.36 22.36 2.90
C ALA A 66 7.96 21.72 1.65
N LEU A 67 7.38 20.63 1.12
CA LEU A 67 7.82 19.98 -0.10
C LEU A 67 7.66 20.86 -1.34
N THR A 68 6.53 21.56 -1.45
CA THR A 68 6.27 22.47 -2.58
C THR A 68 7.28 23.61 -2.60
N ALA A 69 7.40 24.35 -1.50
CA ALA A 69 8.31 25.49 -1.39
C ALA A 69 9.78 25.07 -1.42
N GLY A 70 10.15 23.99 -0.74
CA GLY A 70 11.54 23.51 -0.71
C GLY A 70 11.98 22.96 -2.06
N GLY A 71 11.10 22.22 -2.75
CA GLY A 71 11.35 21.76 -4.12
C GLY A 71 11.49 22.92 -5.10
N HIS A 72 10.55 23.86 -5.09
CA HIS A 72 10.58 25.05 -5.96
C HIS A 72 11.55 26.14 -5.50
N THR A 73 12.31 25.95 -4.42
CA THR A 73 13.39 26.87 -4.05
C THR A 73 14.56 26.81 -5.05
N VAL A 74 14.75 25.66 -5.71
CA VAL A 74 15.85 25.38 -6.64
C VAL A 74 15.31 25.01 -8.01
N GLY A 75 15.97 25.50 -9.07
CA GLY A 75 15.67 25.17 -10.45
C GLY A 75 14.62 26.06 -11.11
N LYS A 76 14.04 25.54 -12.21
CA LYS A 76 13.08 26.24 -13.07
C LYS A 76 12.21 25.25 -13.86
N ALA A 77 11.09 25.72 -14.38
CA ALA A 77 10.32 25.04 -15.42
C ALA A 77 10.86 25.35 -16.83
N HIS A 78 10.57 24.47 -17.79
CA HIS A 78 11.05 24.55 -19.18
C HIS A 78 9.92 24.49 -20.20
N GLY A 79 9.78 25.55 -20.98
CA GLY A 79 8.68 25.83 -21.89
C GLY A 79 9.03 26.89 -22.93
N ASN A 80 10.32 27.15 -23.17
CA ASN A 80 10.78 28.12 -24.16
C ASN A 80 10.78 27.52 -25.58
N GLY A 81 9.58 27.26 -26.14
CA GLY A 81 9.44 26.67 -27.46
C GLY A 81 8.03 26.17 -27.75
N ASP A 82 7.91 25.09 -28.51
CA ASP A 82 6.64 24.51 -28.95
C ASP A 82 6.55 23.06 -28.46
N ALA A 83 5.74 22.83 -27.44
CA ALA A 83 5.57 21.50 -26.85
C ALA A 83 5.01 20.47 -27.85
N SER A 84 4.24 20.91 -28.85
CA SER A 84 3.69 20.02 -29.89
C SER A 84 4.74 19.51 -30.88
N ALA A 85 5.92 20.17 -30.92
CA ALA A 85 7.02 19.77 -31.79
C ALA A 85 7.93 18.70 -31.16
N LEU A 86 7.74 18.36 -29.88
CA LEU A 86 8.54 17.34 -29.22
C LEU A 86 8.30 15.98 -29.86
N GLY A 87 9.39 15.23 -30.04
CA GLY A 87 9.34 13.83 -30.46
C GLY A 87 8.58 12.94 -29.46
N PRO A 88 8.36 11.66 -29.82
CA PRO A 88 7.63 10.72 -28.99
C PRO A 88 8.28 10.50 -27.61
N MET A 89 7.47 10.05 -26.65
CA MET A 89 7.95 9.57 -25.34
C MET A 89 8.94 8.41 -25.51
N PRO A 90 9.78 8.09 -24.50
CA PRO A 90 10.83 7.08 -24.62
C PRO A 90 10.40 5.73 -25.22
N GLU A 91 9.29 5.17 -24.74
CA GLU A 91 8.76 3.86 -25.22
C GLU A 91 8.23 3.88 -26.67
N ALA A 92 8.02 5.06 -27.24
CA ALA A 92 7.58 5.23 -28.63
C ALA A 92 8.67 5.89 -29.51
N ALA A 93 9.86 6.10 -28.96
CA ALA A 93 10.98 6.68 -29.67
C ALA A 93 11.74 5.61 -30.47
N GLU A 94 12.30 6.02 -31.61
CA GLU A 94 13.11 5.14 -32.43
C GLU A 94 14.40 4.69 -31.73
N VAL A 95 14.90 3.53 -32.12
CA VAL A 95 16.03 2.84 -31.45
C VAL A 95 17.29 3.70 -31.36
N GLU A 96 17.56 4.57 -32.35
CA GLU A 96 18.71 5.47 -32.34
C GLU A 96 18.67 6.52 -31.21
N ASN A 97 17.52 6.72 -30.57
CA ASN A 97 17.42 7.57 -29.39
C ASN A 97 17.89 6.87 -28.11
N GLN A 98 18.24 5.58 -28.17
CA GLN A 98 18.90 4.85 -27.08
C GLN A 98 18.18 4.96 -25.72
N GLY A 99 16.85 4.89 -25.74
CA GLY A 99 16.01 4.98 -24.54
C GLY A 99 15.66 6.40 -24.10
N PHE A 100 16.12 7.43 -24.80
CA PHE A 100 15.64 8.81 -24.62
C PHE A 100 14.37 9.08 -25.45
N GLY A 101 13.59 10.08 -25.03
CA GLY A 101 12.38 10.54 -25.71
C GLY A 101 12.26 12.07 -25.68
N TRP A 102 11.14 12.59 -26.16
CA TRP A 102 10.83 14.03 -26.19
C TRP A 102 11.91 14.88 -26.86
N LYS A 103 12.56 14.32 -27.90
CA LYS A 103 13.59 15.04 -28.65
C LYS A 103 12.99 16.32 -29.25
N ASN A 104 13.56 17.47 -28.91
CA ASN A 104 13.16 18.74 -29.49
C ASN A 104 13.88 18.97 -30.84
N PRO A 105 13.18 19.03 -31.98
CA PRO A 105 13.80 19.23 -33.29
C PRO A 105 14.15 20.70 -33.59
N LYS A 106 13.74 21.66 -32.73
CA LYS A 106 13.96 23.10 -32.95
C LYS A 106 15.24 23.60 -32.25
N GLY A 107 15.98 24.47 -32.93
CA GLY A 107 17.20 25.09 -32.40
C GLY A 107 18.28 24.06 -32.05
N ASN A 108 18.94 24.25 -30.91
CA ASN A 108 19.89 23.27 -30.36
C ASN A 108 19.19 22.05 -29.71
N GLY A 109 17.87 22.09 -29.57
CA GLY A 109 17.07 21.06 -28.89
C GLY A 109 17.31 20.95 -27.37
N ASN A 110 18.20 21.76 -26.82
CA ASN A 110 18.59 21.84 -25.41
C ASN A 110 18.92 23.30 -25.03
N ALA A 111 19.40 23.51 -23.79
CA ALA A 111 19.76 24.81 -23.25
C ALA A 111 18.61 25.82 -23.33
N GLU A 112 18.79 26.97 -24.00
CA GLU A 112 17.78 28.01 -24.13
C GLU A 112 16.51 27.55 -24.87
N ASN A 113 16.54 26.44 -25.62
CA ASN A 113 15.39 25.90 -26.35
C ASN A 113 14.76 24.69 -25.64
N THR A 114 15.06 24.46 -24.36
CA THR A 114 14.54 23.31 -23.61
C THR A 114 13.02 23.45 -23.39
N VAL A 115 12.27 22.38 -23.66
CA VAL A 115 10.84 22.27 -23.40
C VAL A 115 10.58 20.95 -22.67
N THR A 116 9.84 21.01 -21.56
CA THR A 116 9.47 19.84 -20.75
C THR A 116 8.00 19.93 -20.35
N SER A 117 7.67 20.73 -19.33
CA SER A 117 6.27 20.91 -18.89
C SER A 117 5.49 21.88 -19.77
N GLY A 118 6.18 22.73 -20.53
CA GLY A 118 5.57 23.84 -21.27
C GLY A 118 5.45 25.13 -20.45
N LEU A 119 5.65 25.09 -19.14
CA LEU A 119 5.81 26.28 -18.29
C LEU A 119 7.25 26.79 -18.39
N GLU A 120 7.50 28.10 -18.30
CA GLU A 120 8.84 28.66 -18.49
C GLU A 120 9.17 29.73 -17.44
N GLY A 121 10.17 29.45 -16.61
CA GLY A 121 10.70 30.40 -15.63
C GLY A 121 11.18 29.72 -14.34
N ALA A 122 12.00 30.44 -13.58
CA ALA A 122 12.42 30.03 -12.23
C ALA A 122 11.44 30.54 -11.18
N TRP A 123 11.41 29.92 -10.01
CA TRP A 123 10.56 30.37 -8.89
C TRP A 123 11.27 31.36 -7.96
N THR A 124 12.60 31.30 -7.87
CA THR A 124 13.42 32.10 -6.96
C THR A 124 14.42 32.99 -7.69
N SER A 125 14.92 34.03 -7.03
CA SER A 125 15.91 34.96 -7.59
C SER A 125 17.29 34.33 -7.79
N THR A 126 17.59 33.26 -7.04
CA THR A 126 18.85 32.50 -7.13
C THR A 126 18.57 31.00 -7.23
N PRO A 127 18.08 30.53 -8.39
CA PRO A 127 17.56 29.17 -8.54
C PRO A 127 18.64 28.07 -8.52
N ASP A 128 19.92 28.44 -8.47
CA ASP A 128 21.07 27.52 -8.48
C ASP A 128 21.55 27.11 -7.07
N LYS A 129 20.87 27.56 -6.01
CA LYS A 129 21.23 27.28 -4.62
C LYS A 129 20.03 27.33 -3.68
N TRP A 130 20.13 26.61 -2.57
CA TRP A 130 19.19 26.76 -1.45
C TRP A 130 19.16 28.22 -0.97
N ASN A 131 17.96 28.75 -0.81
CA ASN A 131 17.72 30.12 -0.37
C ASN A 131 16.32 30.25 0.24
N HIS A 132 15.96 31.43 0.73
CA HIS A 132 14.68 31.68 1.41
C HIS A 132 13.78 32.67 0.65
N THR A 133 14.02 32.82 -0.66
CA THR A 133 13.30 33.84 -1.47
C THR A 133 11.96 33.36 -2.01
N TYR A 134 11.68 32.05 -2.04
CA TYR A 134 10.39 31.52 -2.52
C TYR A 134 9.20 32.20 -1.84
N PHE A 135 9.13 32.17 -0.50
CA PHE A 135 8.01 32.75 0.23
C PHE A 135 7.96 34.28 0.14
N HIS A 136 9.12 34.94 0.06
CA HIS A 136 9.20 36.40 -0.20
C HIS A 136 8.50 36.74 -1.51
N LEU A 137 8.92 36.09 -2.60
CA LEU A 137 8.36 36.35 -3.93
C LEU A 137 6.87 35.98 -3.99
N LEU A 138 6.50 34.82 -3.44
CA LEU A 138 5.13 34.34 -3.43
C LEU A 138 4.21 35.33 -2.69
N LEU A 139 4.54 35.69 -1.45
CA LEU A 139 3.62 36.41 -0.57
C LEU A 139 3.61 37.93 -0.83
N ASP A 140 4.76 38.52 -1.12
CA ASP A 140 4.93 39.99 -1.10
C ASP A 140 4.59 40.66 -2.44
N TYR A 141 4.49 39.89 -3.53
CA TYR A 141 4.11 40.39 -4.86
C TYR A 141 2.68 40.04 -5.26
N ASP A 142 2.05 40.90 -6.04
CA ASP A 142 0.85 40.56 -6.78
C ASP A 142 1.20 39.73 -8.02
N TRP A 143 0.32 38.78 -8.37
CA TRP A 143 0.54 37.84 -9.46
C TRP A 143 -0.63 37.87 -10.43
N GLU A 144 -0.34 37.73 -11.72
CA GLU A 144 -1.35 37.66 -12.78
C GLU A 144 -1.08 36.49 -13.74
N VAL A 145 -2.16 35.91 -14.26
CA VAL A 145 -2.07 34.81 -15.23
C VAL A 145 -1.46 35.34 -16.53
N ARG A 146 -0.46 34.60 -17.03
CA ARG A 146 0.23 34.81 -18.30
C ARG A 146 0.39 33.48 -19.03
N LYS A 147 0.64 33.58 -20.33
CA LYS A 147 0.97 32.44 -21.18
C LYS A 147 2.48 32.32 -21.29
N SER A 148 3.01 31.13 -21.03
CA SER A 148 4.40 30.79 -21.33
C SER A 148 4.66 30.90 -22.84
N PRO A 149 5.93 30.90 -23.30
CA PRO A 149 6.23 30.83 -24.73
C PRO A 149 5.62 29.60 -25.44
N ALA A 150 5.45 28.48 -24.72
CA ALA A 150 4.78 27.28 -25.23
C ALA A 150 3.24 27.29 -25.06
N GLY A 151 2.66 28.36 -24.51
CA GLY A 151 1.21 28.55 -24.41
C GLY A 151 0.56 27.96 -23.14
N ALA A 152 1.35 27.50 -22.17
CA ALA A 152 0.85 27.04 -20.87
C ALA A 152 0.42 28.22 -19.99
N ASN A 153 -0.60 28.03 -19.14
CA ASN A 153 -0.97 29.00 -18.12
C ASN A 153 0.03 28.98 -16.96
N GLN A 154 0.61 30.13 -16.65
CA GLN A 154 1.48 30.35 -15.49
C GLN A 154 1.17 31.69 -14.84
N TRP A 155 1.68 31.91 -13.63
CA TRP A 155 1.54 33.19 -12.94
C TRP A 155 2.87 33.95 -13.00
N GLU A 156 2.81 35.24 -13.34
CA GLU A 156 3.96 36.15 -13.35
C GLU A 156 3.72 37.34 -12.40
N PRO A 157 4.80 37.91 -11.82
CA PRO A 157 4.66 38.98 -10.85
C PRO A 157 4.34 40.32 -11.53
N VAL A 158 3.50 41.10 -10.88
CA VAL A 158 3.14 42.45 -11.31
C VAL A 158 4.17 43.45 -10.77
N ASN A 159 4.74 44.28 -11.65
CA ASN A 159 5.67 45.37 -11.30
C ASN A 159 6.95 44.96 -10.53
N MET A 160 7.49 43.77 -10.78
CA MET A 160 8.74 43.31 -10.13
C MET A 160 9.98 44.10 -10.61
N PRO A 161 10.83 44.60 -9.69
CA PRO A 161 12.07 45.27 -10.05
C PRO A 161 13.09 44.33 -10.69
N GLU A 162 13.91 44.83 -11.61
CA GLU A 162 14.89 44.02 -12.36
C GLU A 162 15.92 43.34 -11.45
N GLU A 163 16.33 43.97 -10.36
CA GLU A 163 17.31 43.43 -9.42
C GLU A 163 16.85 42.16 -8.68
N GLU A 164 15.54 41.96 -8.51
CA GLU A 164 14.97 40.76 -7.87
C GLU A 164 14.71 39.62 -8.86
N LYS A 165 14.75 39.90 -10.16
CA LYS A 165 14.54 38.88 -11.20
C LYS A 165 15.74 37.93 -11.30
N PRO A 166 15.53 36.61 -11.40
CA PRO A 166 16.63 35.68 -11.65
C PRO A 166 17.32 35.96 -12.99
N PHE A 167 18.60 35.60 -13.05
CA PHE A 167 19.32 35.55 -14.33
C PHE A 167 18.80 34.39 -15.19
N ASP A 168 18.86 34.57 -16.50
CA ASP A 168 18.64 33.52 -17.47
C ASP A 168 19.64 32.38 -17.27
N ALA A 169 19.17 31.14 -17.40
CA ALA A 169 19.96 29.94 -17.14
C ALA A 169 21.12 29.74 -18.13
N HIS A 170 21.02 30.31 -19.34
CA HIS A 170 21.97 30.07 -20.43
C HIS A 170 22.49 31.34 -21.10
N ILE A 171 21.78 32.46 -20.99
CA ILE A 171 22.16 33.73 -21.64
C ILE A 171 22.76 34.70 -20.61
N PRO A 172 24.10 34.92 -20.61
CA PRO A 172 24.75 35.76 -19.61
C PRO A 172 24.19 37.18 -19.58
N GLY A 173 23.91 37.69 -18.38
CA GLY A 173 23.47 39.07 -18.16
C GLY A 173 22.00 39.35 -18.47
N VAL A 174 21.25 38.39 -19.01
CA VAL A 174 19.80 38.51 -19.21
C VAL A 174 19.10 38.14 -17.91
N ARG A 175 18.08 38.91 -17.54
CA ARG A 175 17.16 38.59 -16.44
C ARG A 175 15.79 38.20 -16.96
N ARG A 176 15.11 37.31 -16.24
CA ARG A 176 13.79 36.78 -16.59
C ARG A 176 12.83 36.97 -15.43
N ASN A 177 11.55 37.16 -15.72
CA ASN A 177 10.54 37.13 -14.67
C ASN A 177 10.57 35.74 -14.00
N PRO A 178 10.47 35.67 -12.66
CA PRO A 178 10.13 34.43 -12.01
C PRO A 178 8.68 34.06 -12.30
N ILE A 179 8.32 32.81 -12.02
CA ILE A 179 6.97 32.29 -12.20
C ILE A 179 6.45 31.61 -10.93
N MET A 180 5.13 31.46 -10.87
CA MET A 180 4.45 30.54 -9.96
C MET A 180 3.50 29.64 -10.77
N THR A 181 3.36 28.39 -10.36
CA THR A 181 2.32 27.48 -10.86
C THR A 181 1.00 27.75 -10.15
N ASP A 182 -0.09 27.15 -10.63
CA ASP A 182 -1.38 27.27 -9.93
C ASP A 182 -1.34 26.63 -8.52
N ALA A 183 -0.52 25.58 -8.36
CA ALA A 183 -0.27 24.95 -7.07
C ALA A 183 0.60 25.80 -6.14
N ASP A 184 1.53 26.59 -6.66
CA ASP A 184 2.26 27.59 -5.85
C ASP A 184 1.30 28.69 -5.37
N MET A 185 0.42 29.16 -6.24
CA MET A 185 -0.59 30.15 -5.87
C MET A 185 -1.58 29.58 -4.84
N ALA A 186 -1.86 28.28 -4.87
CA ALA A 186 -2.65 27.62 -3.83
C ALA A 186 -2.01 27.79 -2.44
N MET A 187 -0.68 27.74 -2.33
CA MET A 187 0.03 27.98 -1.06
C MET A 187 -0.18 29.40 -0.51
N LYS A 188 -0.43 30.38 -1.39
CA LYS A 188 -0.73 31.78 -1.03
C LYS A 188 -2.21 32.02 -0.75
N MET A 189 -3.09 31.37 -1.49
CA MET A 189 -4.52 31.72 -1.55
C MET A 189 -5.40 30.86 -0.64
N ASP A 190 -5.05 29.59 -0.41
CA ASP A 190 -5.75 28.74 0.55
C ASP A 190 -5.45 29.19 1.99
N PRO A 191 -6.45 29.42 2.86
CA PRO A 191 -6.22 29.96 4.19
C PRO A 191 -5.29 29.12 5.07
N GLU A 192 -5.37 27.79 5.00
CA GLU A 192 -4.55 26.91 5.84
C GLU A 192 -3.11 26.82 5.31
N TYR A 193 -2.93 26.68 4.00
CA TYR A 193 -1.60 26.72 3.41
C TYR A 193 -0.92 28.08 3.56
N ARG A 194 -1.69 29.17 3.47
CA ARG A 194 -1.18 30.52 3.66
C ARG A 194 -0.62 30.70 5.07
N LYS A 195 -1.33 30.24 6.10
CA LYS A 195 -0.84 30.30 7.49
C LYS A 195 0.51 29.59 7.66
N ILE A 196 0.68 28.44 7.01
CA ILE A 196 1.94 27.67 7.06
C ILE A 196 3.04 28.39 6.26
N SER A 197 2.70 28.94 5.09
CA SER A 197 3.63 29.71 4.26
C SER A 197 4.10 30.99 4.96
N GLU A 198 3.21 31.71 5.66
CA GLU A 198 3.55 32.87 6.48
C GLU A 198 4.43 32.47 7.69
N LYS A 199 4.15 31.32 8.33
CA LYS A 199 5.02 30.75 9.38
C LYS A 199 6.43 30.50 8.84
N PHE A 200 6.56 29.78 7.73
CA PHE A 200 7.86 29.46 7.12
C PHE A 200 8.60 30.69 6.59
N ARG A 201 7.88 31.73 6.15
CA ARG A 201 8.47 33.02 5.79
C ARG A 201 9.10 33.73 6.99
N GLN A 202 8.44 33.67 8.15
CA GLN A 202 8.86 34.32 9.39
C GLN A 202 9.93 33.53 10.15
N ASP A 203 9.92 32.20 10.02
CA ASP A 203 10.85 31.28 10.67
C ASP A 203 11.50 30.34 9.64
N PRO A 204 12.62 30.77 9.01
CA PRO A 204 13.36 29.94 8.07
C PRO A 204 13.86 28.61 8.66
N ALA A 205 14.17 28.57 9.95
CA ALA A 205 14.66 27.34 10.58
C ALA A 205 13.55 26.29 10.70
N ALA A 206 12.32 26.72 11.00
CA ALA A 206 11.16 25.82 10.99
C ALA A 206 10.86 25.28 9.58
N PHE A 207 11.08 26.08 8.54
CA PHE A 207 10.95 25.63 7.16
C PHE A 207 12.01 24.60 6.79
N GLU A 208 13.28 24.85 7.15
CA GLU A 208 14.39 23.92 6.88
C GLU A 208 14.16 22.55 7.55
N ASP A 209 13.76 22.52 8.83
CA ASP A 209 13.45 21.27 9.53
C ASP A 209 12.25 20.55 8.90
N ALA A 210 11.16 21.26 8.61
CA ALA A 210 9.97 20.67 8.00
C ALA A 210 10.28 20.10 6.61
N PHE A 211 11.03 20.83 5.77
CA PHE A 211 11.42 20.35 4.44
C PHE A 211 12.36 19.16 4.52
N ALA A 212 13.38 19.19 5.38
CA ALA A 212 14.31 18.06 5.55
C ALA A 212 13.57 16.78 5.96
N ARG A 213 12.65 16.87 6.93
CA ARG A 213 11.84 15.74 7.41
C ARG A 213 10.85 15.24 6.36
N ALA A 214 10.15 16.16 5.68
CA ALA A 214 9.18 15.79 4.63
C ALA A 214 9.88 15.18 3.40
N TRP A 215 11.05 15.69 3.02
CA TRP A 215 11.88 15.13 1.94
C TRP A 215 12.40 13.73 2.30
N PHE A 216 12.86 13.54 3.54
CA PHE A 216 13.26 12.23 4.03
C PHE A 216 12.08 11.25 3.99
N LYS A 217 10.91 11.63 4.50
CA LYS A 217 9.69 10.83 4.41
C LYS A 217 9.31 10.50 2.96
N LEU A 218 9.30 11.49 2.06
CA LEU A 218 8.97 11.31 0.64
C LEU A 218 9.80 10.20 -0.01
N THR A 219 11.09 10.19 0.29
CA THR A 219 12.07 9.30 -0.35
C THR A 219 12.26 7.95 0.35
N HIS A 220 11.57 7.73 1.48
CA HIS A 220 11.72 6.52 2.29
C HIS A 220 10.39 5.89 2.76
N ARG A 221 9.23 6.54 2.50
CA ARG A 221 7.90 6.08 2.97
C ARG A 221 7.49 4.70 2.47
N ASP A 222 8.07 4.24 1.36
CA ASP A 222 7.83 2.94 0.74
C ASP A 222 8.93 1.91 1.05
N MET A 223 9.87 2.25 1.93
CA MET A 223 10.92 1.33 2.38
C MET A 223 10.52 0.46 3.57
N GLY A 224 9.32 0.65 4.13
CA GLY A 224 8.83 -0.08 5.30
C GLY A 224 9.65 0.18 6.57
N PRO A 225 9.85 -0.83 7.44
CA PRO A 225 10.50 -0.63 8.73
C PRO A 225 11.97 -0.23 8.57
N LYS A 226 12.46 0.55 9.54
CA LYS A 226 13.83 1.06 9.59
C LYS A 226 14.91 -0.03 9.53
N SER A 227 14.61 -1.27 9.91
CA SER A 227 15.53 -2.42 9.75
C SER A 227 15.94 -2.68 8.30
N ARG A 228 15.19 -2.18 7.31
CA ARG A 228 15.54 -2.28 5.88
C ARG A 228 16.50 -1.18 5.41
N TYR A 229 16.81 -0.19 6.25
CA TYR A 229 17.61 0.96 5.86
C TYR A 229 19.09 0.59 5.99
N LEU A 230 19.88 0.88 4.96
CA LEU A 230 21.29 0.52 4.87
C LEU A 230 22.16 1.77 4.73
N GLY A 231 23.39 1.71 5.24
CA GLY A 231 24.39 2.79 5.09
C GLY A 231 24.63 3.58 6.37
N ALA A 232 25.66 4.42 6.34
CA ALA A 232 26.12 5.18 7.51
C ALA A 232 25.22 6.39 7.86
N ASP A 233 24.43 6.86 6.90
CA ASP A 233 23.62 8.08 7.04
C ASP A 233 22.19 7.80 7.57
N VAL A 234 21.88 6.56 7.98
CA VAL A 234 20.58 6.21 8.55
C VAL A 234 20.36 6.98 9.85
N PRO A 235 19.31 7.82 9.96
CA PRO A 235 19.04 8.58 11.18
C PRO A 235 18.79 7.67 12.38
N GLN A 236 19.25 8.10 13.56
CA GLN A 236 19.04 7.35 14.80
C GLN A 236 17.61 7.49 15.35
N GLU A 237 16.92 8.58 15.03
CA GLU A 237 15.52 8.81 15.39
C GLU A 237 14.60 7.76 14.74
N ASP A 238 13.60 7.29 15.47
CA ASP A 238 12.51 6.48 14.93
C ASP A 238 11.34 7.41 14.62
N LEU A 239 10.87 7.38 13.38
CA LEU A 239 9.77 8.22 12.94
C LEU A 239 8.48 7.41 12.90
N ILE A 240 7.37 8.01 13.35
CA ILE A 240 6.09 7.30 13.49
C ILE A 240 5.60 6.64 12.20
N TRP A 241 5.85 7.26 11.05
CA TRP A 241 5.45 6.74 9.73
C TRP A 241 6.27 5.52 9.28
N GLN A 242 7.35 5.18 9.98
CA GLN A 242 8.13 3.94 9.79
C GLN A 242 7.52 2.74 10.54
N ASP A 243 6.39 2.95 11.23
CA ASP A 243 5.70 1.96 12.06
C ASP A 243 6.64 1.23 13.04
N PRO A 244 7.40 1.96 13.90
CA PRO A 244 8.48 1.40 14.71
C PRO A 244 8.01 0.28 15.64
N ILE A 245 8.87 -0.71 15.90
CA ILE A 245 8.58 -1.89 16.73
C ILE A 245 9.77 -2.15 17.66
N PRO A 246 9.57 -2.29 18.98
CA PRO A 246 10.65 -2.68 19.89
C PRO A 246 11.06 -4.13 19.64
N ALA A 247 12.35 -4.47 19.75
CA ALA A 247 12.81 -5.84 19.53
C ALA A 247 12.23 -6.83 20.56
N GLY A 248 11.79 -8.01 20.09
CA GLY A 248 11.31 -9.10 20.93
C GLY A 248 12.41 -10.06 21.40
N ASN A 249 12.02 -11.12 22.12
CA ASN A 249 12.97 -12.16 22.54
C ASN A 249 13.25 -13.17 21.40
N GLY A 250 14.33 -12.96 20.65
CA GLY A 250 14.78 -13.89 19.61
C GLY A 250 15.51 -15.16 20.09
N LYS A 251 15.57 -15.42 21.41
CA LYS A 251 16.38 -16.49 22.00
C LYS A 251 15.58 -17.58 22.71
N LEU A 252 14.31 -17.75 22.37
CA LEU A 252 13.51 -18.88 22.89
C LEU A 252 14.13 -20.21 22.45
N THR A 253 14.29 -21.12 23.40
CA THR A 253 14.77 -22.49 23.16
C THR A 253 13.68 -23.36 22.54
N ASP A 254 14.06 -24.44 21.86
CA ASP A 254 13.10 -25.41 21.31
C ASP A 254 12.15 -25.96 22.40
N ALA A 255 12.66 -26.21 23.61
CA ALA A 255 11.85 -26.70 24.73
C ALA A 255 10.82 -25.67 25.21
N GLU A 256 11.17 -24.39 25.22
CA GLU A 256 10.23 -23.30 25.53
C GLU A 256 9.17 -23.15 24.44
N ILE A 257 9.57 -23.21 23.17
CA ILE A 257 8.65 -23.17 22.02
C ILE A 257 7.64 -24.32 22.12
N ASP A 258 8.12 -25.56 22.34
CA ASP A 258 7.26 -26.73 22.46
C ASP A 258 6.31 -26.63 23.68
N SER A 259 6.81 -26.13 24.82
CA SER A 259 6.00 -25.91 26.02
C SER A 259 4.90 -24.86 25.80
N LEU A 260 5.22 -23.77 25.09
CA LEU A 260 4.26 -22.73 24.73
C LEU A 260 3.20 -23.27 23.75
N LYS A 261 3.61 -24.02 22.72
CA LYS A 261 2.66 -24.69 21.80
C LYS A 261 1.68 -25.58 22.56
N GLN A 262 2.16 -26.41 23.49
CA GLN A 262 1.30 -27.26 24.30
C GLN A 262 0.34 -26.45 25.18
N SER A 263 0.82 -25.37 25.80
CA SER A 263 -0.02 -24.48 26.62
C SER A 263 -1.13 -23.82 25.80
N ILE A 264 -0.80 -23.36 24.58
CA ILE A 264 -1.77 -22.76 23.66
C ILE A 264 -2.81 -23.78 23.21
N LEU A 265 -2.40 -24.98 22.79
CA LEU A 265 -3.32 -26.04 22.34
C LEU A 265 -4.24 -26.55 23.46
N ASN A 266 -3.80 -26.47 24.72
CA ASN A 266 -4.59 -26.85 25.89
C ASN A 266 -5.41 -25.69 26.50
N SER A 267 -5.39 -24.51 25.89
CA SER A 267 -6.01 -23.29 26.44
C SER A 267 -7.54 -23.24 26.31
N GLY A 268 -8.13 -24.16 25.53
CA GLY A 268 -9.56 -24.13 25.19
C GLY A 268 -9.90 -23.27 23.98
N LEU A 269 -8.90 -22.63 23.34
CA LEU A 269 -9.05 -22.05 22.01
C LEU A 269 -9.12 -23.15 20.94
N THR A 270 -9.97 -22.95 19.95
CA THR A 270 -10.08 -23.87 18.81
C THR A 270 -8.93 -23.66 17.82
N ALA A 271 -8.60 -24.69 17.05
CA ALA A 271 -7.60 -24.57 15.97
C ALA A 271 -7.96 -23.46 14.98
N SER A 272 -9.23 -23.35 14.59
CA SER A 272 -9.67 -22.28 13.68
C SER A 272 -9.49 -20.88 14.28
N GLU A 273 -9.71 -20.68 15.58
CA GLU A 273 -9.49 -19.38 16.24
C GLU A 273 -8.00 -18.98 16.22
N LEU A 274 -7.12 -19.94 16.49
CA LEU A 274 -5.67 -19.74 16.51
C LEU A 274 -5.12 -19.43 15.10
N ILE A 275 -5.49 -20.26 14.11
CA ILE A 275 -5.05 -20.09 12.71
C ILE A 275 -5.54 -18.75 12.18
N ALA A 276 -6.81 -18.44 12.41
CA ALA A 276 -7.38 -17.25 11.84
C ALA A 276 -6.87 -15.96 12.53
N THR A 277 -6.58 -15.98 13.82
CA THR A 277 -5.93 -14.83 14.49
C THR A 277 -4.51 -14.60 13.98
N ALA A 278 -3.73 -15.67 13.78
CA ALA A 278 -2.40 -15.58 13.19
C ALA A 278 -2.45 -15.05 11.74
N TRP A 279 -3.40 -15.56 10.94
CA TRP A 279 -3.67 -15.08 9.60
C TRP A 279 -4.05 -13.61 9.59
N ASP A 280 -5.01 -13.19 10.40
CA ASP A 280 -5.52 -11.81 10.42
C ASP A 280 -4.43 -10.80 10.83
N SER A 281 -3.48 -11.23 11.66
CA SER A 281 -2.32 -10.44 12.06
C SER A 281 -1.34 -10.29 10.88
N ALA A 282 -0.91 -11.42 10.30
CA ALA A 282 0.10 -11.45 9.25
C ALA A 282 -0.41 -10.93 7.90
N ARG A 283 -1.70 -11.13 7.58
CA ARG A 283 -2.30 -10.78 6.29
C ARG A 283 -2.34 -9.28 6.04
N THR A 284 -1.97 -8.41 6.98
CA THR A 284 -1.95 -6.96 6.75
C THR A 284 -0.71 -6.51 5.96
N PHE A 285 0.33 -7.34 5.93
CA PHE A 285 1.57 -7.06 5.20
C PHE A 285 1.32 -6.81 3.71
N ARG A 286 2.01 -5.83 3.12
CA ARG A 286 2.05 -5.66 1.66
C ARG A 286 3.44 -5.33 1.14
N THR A 287 3.85 -5.96 0.04
CA THR A 287 5.14 -5.79 -0.63
C THR A 287 5.30 -4.45 -1.34
N SER A 288 4.20 -3.71 -1.55
CA SER A 288 4.20 -2.42 -2.25
C SER A 288 4.95 -1.32 -1.49
N ASP A 289 4.87 -1.32 -0.15
CA ASP A 289 5.56 -0.37 0.73
C ASP A 289 6.13 -1.03 2.00
N TYR A 290 6.06 -2.37 2.07
CA TYR A 290 6.57 -3.20 3.16
C TYR A 290 5.98 -2.87 4.54
N ARG A 291 4.76 -2.31 4.58
CA ARG A 291 4.00 -2.04 5.81
C ARG A 291 3.09 -3.22 6.19
N GLY A 292 2.64 -3.22 7.43
CA GLY A 292 1.80 -4.28 8.01
C GLY A 292 2.59 -5.54 8.37
N GLY A 293 1.87 -6.60 8.73
CA GLY A 293 2.42 -7.88 9.18
C GLY A 293 2.14 -8.17 10.65
N ALA A 294 2.66 -9.32 11.12
CA ALA A 294 2.40 -9.84 12.46
C ALA A 294 3.31 -9.26 13.54
N ASN A 295 4.47 -8.70 13.16
CA ASN A 295 5.40 -8.06 14.06
C ASN A 295 4.79 -6.78 14.65
N GLY A 296 5.03 -6.53 15.94
CA GLY A 296 4.42 -5.44 16.69
C GLY A 296 3.06 -5.79 17.29
N ALA A 297 2.47 -6.96 16.99
CA ALA A 297 1.14 -7.36 17.49
C ALA A 297 0.06 -6.30 17.27
N ARG A 298 0.16 -5.49 16.20
CA ARG A 298 -0.74 -4.34 15.99
C ARG A 298 -2.20 -4.73 15.81
N ILE A 299 -2.49 -6.00 15.56
CA ILE A 299 -3.85 -6.55 15.59
C ILE A 299 -4.58 -6.31 16.93
N ARG A 300 -3.87 -6.17 18.05
CA ARG A 300 -4.48 -5.85 19.36
C ARG A 300 -4.69 -4.35 19.59
N LEU A 301 -4.18 -3.49 18.71
CA LEU A 301 -4.20 -2.03 18.82
C LEU A 301 -5.24 -1.43 17.87
N ALA A 302 -5.63 -0.18 18.12
CA ALA A 302 -6.46 0.55 17.19
C ALA A 302 -5.64 0.98 15.96
N PRO A 303 -6.20 0.91 14.74
CA PRO A 303 -7.60 0.55 14.45
C PRO A 303 -7.86 -0.95 14.23
N GLN A 304 -6.81 -1.79 14.14
CA GLN A 304 -6.95 -3.18 13.68
C GLN A 304 -7.86 -4.05 14.56
N LYS A 305 -7.83 -3.84 15.89
CA LYS A 305 -8.67 -4.60 16.82
C LYS A 305 -10.17 -4.44 16.57
N ASP A 306 -10.56 -3.34 15.92
CA ASP A 306 -11.96 -2.95 15.68
C ASP A 306 -12.41 -3.25 14.24
N TRP A 307 -11.53 -3.80 13.39
CA TRP A 307 -11.87 -4.12 12.00
C TRP A 307 -12.87 -5.26 11.89
N ALA A 308 -13.91 -5.07 11.08
CA ALA A 308 -14.94 -6.10 10.86
C ALA A 308 -14.36 -7.42 10.33
N GLY A 309 -13.33 -7.34 9.50
CA GLY A 309 -12.65 -8.52 8.94
C GLY A 309 -11.88 -9.33 9.98
N ASN A 310 -11.57 -8.75 11.15
CA ASN A 310 -10.83 -9.40 12.23
C ASN A 310 -11.74 -10.02 13.31
N GLU A 311 -13.06 -9.86 13.19
CA GLU A 311 -14.07 -10.39 14.14
C GLU A 311 -13.74 -10.03 15.59
N PRO A 312 -13.94 -8.75 16.00
CA PRO A 312 -13.43 -8.21 17.27
C PRO A 312 -13.73 -9.06 18.50
N GLU A 313 -14.92 -9.67 18.59
CA GLU A 313 -15.28 -10.56 19.70
C GLU A 313 -14.41 -11.83 19.78
N ARG A 314 -14.22 -12.51 18.64
CA ARG A 314 -13.35 -13.70 18.54
C ARG A 314 -11.90 -13.31 18.79
N LEU A 315 -11.45 -12.20 18.21
CA LEU A 315 -10.09 -11.70 18.40
C LEU A 315 -9.83 -11.38 19.88
N GLN A 316 -10.73 -10.66 20.56
CA GLN A 316 -10.58 -10.30 21.97
C GLN A 316 -10.50 -11.54 22.86
N LYS A 317 -11.32 -12.57 22.58
CA LYS A 317 -11.24 -13.86 23.28
C LYS A 317 -9.86 -14.50 23.14
N VAL A 318 -9.33 -14.59 21.92
CA VAL A 318 -8.01 -15.18 21.66
C VAL A 318 -6.90 -14.38 22.35
N LEU A 319 -6.90 -13.06 22.18
CA LEU A 319 -5.89 -12.17 22.80
C LEU A 319 -5.89 -12.30 24.33
N SER A 320 -7.05 -12.30 24.98
CA SER A 320 -7.15 -12.44 26.44
C SER A 320 -6.53 -13.74 26.95
N VAL A 321 -6.71 -14.84 26.21
CA VAL A 321 -6.12 -16.14 26.56
C VAL A 321 -4.61 -16.15 26.32
N LEU A 322 -4.14 -15.61 25.19
CA LEU A 322 -2.70 -15.52 24.89
C LEU A 322 -1.96 -14.60 25.88
N GLU A 323 -2.58 -13.51 26.33
CA GLU A 323 -2.06 -12.63 27.39
C GLU A 323 -1.97 -13.35 28.74
N GLY A 324 -2.92 -14.23 29.05
CA GLY A 324 -2.86 -15.10 30.22
C GLY A 324 -1.70 -16.10 30.15
N ILE A 325 -1.45 -16.70 28.97
CA ILE A 325 -0.31 -17.59 28.72
C ILE A 325 1.00 -16.81 28.83
N GLN A 326 1.10 -15.64 28.20
CA GLN A 326 2.25 -14.76 28.27
C GLN A 326 2.61 -14.44 29.73
N SER A 327 1.61 -14.05 30.53
CA SER A 327 1.80 -13.67 31.94
C SER A 327 2.20 -14.85 32.83
N SER A 328 1.83 -16.08 32.45
CA SER A 328 2.14 -17.30 33.20
C SER A 328 3.48 -17.92 32.78
N PHE A 329 4.04 -17.50 31.65
CA PHE A 329 5.32 -18.01 31.15
C PHE A 329 6.48 -17.40 31.95
N SER A 330 7.39 -18.24 32.44
CA SER A 330 8.53 -17.80 33.25
C SER A 330 9.64 -17.10 32.45
N GLY A 331 9.67 -17.31 31.13
CA GLY A 331 10.57 -16.62 30.23
C GLY A 331 9.97 -15.33 29.67
N ASN A 332 10.66 -14.71 28.71
CA ASN A 332 10.15 -13.54 28.00
C ASN A 332 9.65 -13.97 26.61
N VAL A 333 8.38 -13.72 26.31
CA VAL A 333 7.80 -13.94 24.98
C VAL A 333 6.83 -12.79 24.67
N SER A 334 6.81 -12.31 23.44
CA SER A 334 5.88 -11.26 23.00
C SER A 334 4.50 -11.85 22.65
N ILE A 335 3.46 -11.02 22.69
CA ILE A 335 2.14 -11.41 22.16
C ILE A 335 2.24 -11.66 20.66
N ALA A 336 3.04 -10.86 19.93
CA ALA A 336 3.26 -11.05 18.50
C ALA A 336 3.75 -12.48 18.18
N ASP A 337 4.72 -12.99 18.96
CA ASP A 337 5.21 -14.35 18.79
C ASP A 337 4.16 -15.39 19.23
N LEU A 338 3.41 -15.17 20.31
CA LEU A 338 2.35 -16.11 20.74
C LEU A 338 1.21 -16.23 19.72
N ILE A 339 0.83 -15.14 19.05
CA ILE A 339 -0.17 -15.16 17.98
C ILE A 339 0.28 -16.08 16.84
N VAL A 340 1.50 -15.87 16.33
CA VAL A 340 2.06 -16.66 15.24
C VAL A 340 2.29 -18.12 15.67
N LEU A 341 2.80 -18.32 16.89
CA LEU A 341 3.05 -19.64 17.45
C LEU A 341 1.76 -20.44 17.65
N GLY A 342 0.67 -19.78 18.05
CA GLY A 342 -0.64 -20.41 18.18
C GLY A 342 -1.18 -20.92 16.85
N GLY A 343 -1.14 -20.09 15.80
CA GLY A 343 -1.52 -20.51 14.46
C GLY A 343 -0.63 -21.66 13.94
N THR A 344 0.67 -21.55 14.15
CA THR A 344 1.67 -22.58 13.82
C THR A 344 1.34 -23.93 14.49
N ALA A 345 1.08 -23.93 15.79
CA ALA A 345 0.75 -25.13 16.55
C ALA A 345 -0.57 -25.78 16.06
N ALA A 346 -1.56 -24.95 15.74
CA ALA A 346 -2.84 -25.42 15.22
C ALA A 346 -2.72 -26.01 13.81
N VAL A 347 -1.87 -25.46 12.93
CA VAL A 347 -1.56 -26.05 11.61
C VAL A 347 -0.86 -27.41 11.77
N GLU A 348 0.13 -27.54 12.66
CA GLU A 348 0.78 -28.83 12.95
C GLU A 348 -0.23 -29.88 13.44
N GLN A 349 -1.13 -29.48 14.34
CA GLN A 349 -2.18 -30.37 14.83
C GLN A 349 -3.14 -30.80 13.71
N ALA A 350 -3.54 -29.87 12.83
CA ALA A 350 -4.42 -30.15 11.69
C ALA A 350 -3.77 -31.07 10.65
N ALA A 351 -2.48 -30.90 10.37
CA ALA A 351 -1.71 -31.80 9.51
C ALA A 351 -1.63 -33.22 10.11
N LYS A 352 -1.37 -33.32 11.41
CA LYS A 352 -1.35 -34.61 12.12
C LYS A 352 -2.71 -35.31 12.09
N GLN A 353 -3.82 -34.57 12.21
CA GLN A 353 -5.17 -35.11 12.06
C GLN A 353 -5.43 -35.63 10.64
N ALA A 354 -4.80 -35.03 9.63
CA ALA A 354 -4.82 -35.52 8.25
C ALA A 354 -3.88 -36.71 8.01
N GLY A 355 -3.13 -37.16 9.02
CA GLY A 355 -2.19 -38.29 8.92
C GLY A 355 -0.79 -37.90 8.45
N VAL A 356 -0.46 -36.60 8.41
CA VAL A 356 0.86 -36.11 8.00
C VAL A 356 1.59 -35.50 9.19
N ASP A 357 2.73 -36.09 9.56
CA ASP A 357 3.58 -35.53 10.61
C ASP A 357 4.51 -34.46 10.02
N VAL A 358 4.34 -33.22 10.47
CA VAL A 358 5.11 -32.06 9.98
C VAL A 358 5.40 -31.10 11.13
N LYS A 359 6.62 -30.55 11.14
CA LYS A 359 6.99 -29.42 12.01
C LYS A 359 6.92 -28.14 11.19
N VAL A 360 6.06 -27.22 11.58
CA VAL A 360 5.92 -25.91 10.93
C VAL A 360 7.03 -25.00 11.47
N PRO A 361 7.89 -24.44 10.61
CA PRO A 361 8.95 -23.54 11.05
C PRO A 361 8.42 -22.30 11.76
N PHE A 362 9.03 -21.97 12.89
CA PHE A 362 8.74 -20.80 13.70
C PHE A 362 10.06 -20.10 14.08
N ILE A 363 10.10 -18.78 13.93
CA ILE A 363 11.26 -17.95 14.29
C ILE A 363 10.79 -16.92 15.31
N PRO A 364 11.29 -16.94 16.56
CA PRO A 364 10.95 -15.95 17.57
C PRO A 364 11.61 -14.59 17.30
N GLY A 365 11.26 -13.58 18.09
CA GLY A 365 11.88 -12.25 18.06
C GLY A 365 10.94 -11.13 17.66
N ARG A 366 9.65 -11.41 17.35
CA ARG A 366 8.69 -10.35 17.10
C ARG A 366 8.50 -9.49 18.33
N GLY A 367 8.41 -8.18 18.11
CA GLY A 367 8.15 -7.18 19.13
C GLY A 367 6.68 -6.95 19.38
N ASP A 368 6.40 -6.22 20.45
CA ASP A 368 5.07 -5.78 20.87
C ASP A 368 5.03 -4.25 20.81
N ALA A 369 4.41 -3.68 19.78
CA ALA A 369 4.26 -2.23 19.62
C ALA A 369 3.24 -1.69 20.63
N THR A 370 3.32 -0.38 20.87
CA THR A 370 2.33 0.38 21.66
C THR A 370 1.42 1.20 20.76
N GLN A 371 0.35 1.77 21.34
CA GLN A 371 -0.57 2.63 20.60
C GLN A 371 0.13 3.92 20.13
N GLU A 372 1.06 4.45 20.91
CA GLU A 372 1.86 5.65 20.59
C GLU A 372 2.80 5.42 19.40
N MET A 373 3.22 4.17 19.17
CA MET A 373 4.02 3.74 18.02
C MET A 373 3.16 3.42 16.79
N THR A 374 1.84 3.67 16.83
CA THR A 374 0.88 3.27 15.80
C THR A 374 0.01 4.44 15.38
N ASP A 375 0.34 5.04 14.22
CA ASP A 375 -0.47 6.09 13.60
C ASP A 375 -1.79 5.50 13.06
N MET A 376 -2.87 5.72 13.80
CA MET A 376 -4.18 5.15 13.46
C MET A 376 -4.70 5.59 12.09
N GLU A 377 -4.47 6.84 11.69
CA GLU A 377 -4.91 7.34 10.39
C GLU A 377 -4.12 6.65 9.28
N SER A 378 -2.82 6.44 9.48
CA SER A 378 -1.97 5.73 8.52
C SER A 378 -2.32 4.24 8.38
N PHE A 379 -2.75 3.58 9.45
CA PHE A 379 -3.12 2.16 9.42
C PHE A 379 -4.48 1.89 8.77
N GLN A 380 -5.36 2.88 8.61
CA GLN A 380 -6.66 2.67 7.96
C GLN A 380 -6.54 2.15 6.51
N TYR A 381 -5.45 2.51 5.82
CA TYR A 381 -5.15 2.08 4.44
C TYR A 381 -4.69 0.62 4.34
N LEU A 382 -4.53 -0.07 5.48
CA LEU A 382 -4.26 -1.50 5.57
C LEU A 382 -5.52 -2.31 5.89
N GLU A 383 -6.67 -1.66 6.16
CA GLU A 383 -7.92 -2.38 6.43
C GLU A 383 -8.34 -3.19 5.19
N PRO A 384 -8.47 -4.53 5.29
CA PRO A 384 -8.97 -5.32 4.19
C PRO A 384 -10.45 -5.02 3.96
N ILE A 385 -10.80 -4.71 2.71
CA ILE A 385 -12.20 -4.66 2.26
C ILE A 385 -12.73 -6.03 1.79
N HIS A 386 -11.80 -6.96 1.59
CA HIS A 386 -12.01 -8.33 1.12
C HIS A 386 -10.87 -9.21 1.65
N ASP A 387 -11.20 -10.43 2.04
CA ASP A 387 -10.23 -11.50 2.26
C ASP A 387 -10.77 -12.81 1.68
N GLY A 388 -10.32 -13.16 0.47
CA GLY A 388 -10.71 -14.41 -0.19
C GLY A 388 -10.20 -15.67 0.52
N PHE A 389 -9.11 -15.57 1.30
CA PHE A 389 -8.59 -16.69 2.09
C PHE A 389 -9.49 -16.98 3.30
N ARG A 390 -10.13 -15.95 3.87
CA ARG A 390 -11.19 -16.08 4.91
C ARG A 390 -12.61 -16.08 4.32
N ASN A 391 -12.77 -16.11 3.00
CA ASN A 391 -14.06 -16.07 2.28
C ASN A 391 -14.99 -14.91 2.71
N TRP A 392 -14.44 -13.70 2.77
CA TRP A 392 -15.13 -12.53 3.29
C TRP A 392 -15.04 -11.32 2.36
N VAL A 393 -16.15 -10.60 2.22
CA VAL A 393 -16.22 -9.31 1.54
C VAL A 393 -17.02 -8.34 2.40
N LYS A 394 -16.51 -7.13 2.61
CA LYS A 394 -17.10 -6.14 3.54
C LYS A 394 -18.46 -5.63 3.05
N LYS A 395 -18.64 -5.53 1.73
CA LYS A 395 -19.87 -5.12 1.03
C LYS A 395 -19.73 -5.50 -0.45
N ASP A 396 -20.78 -5.30 -1.24
CA ASP A 396 -20.68 -5.45 -2.70
C ASP A 396 -19.82 -4.34 -3.30
N TYR A 397 -18.87 -4.74 -4.15
CA TYR A 397 -17.97 -3.86 -4.89
C TYR A 397 -18.17 -4.06 -6.39
N THR A 398 -17.72 -3.08 -7.19
CA THR A 398 -17.72 -3.17 -8.66
C THR A 398 -16.65 -4.12 -9.19
N VAL A 399 -15.57 -4.33 -8.41
CA VAL A 399 -14.51 -5.28 -8.73
C VAL A 399 -14.91 -6.66 -8.22
N GLU A 400 -14.69 -7.68 -9.05
CA GLU A 400 -15.09 -9.05 -8.73
C GLU A 400 -14.23 -9.64 -7.59
N PRO A 401 -14.81 -10.47 -6.69
CA PRO A 401 -14.08 -11.07 -5.57
C PRO A 401 -12.79 -11.81 -5.94
N GLU A 402 -12.75 -12.51 -7.06
CA GLU A 402 -11.56 -13.22 -7.54
C GLU A 402 -10.45 -12.27 -8.03
N GLU A 403 -10.79 -11.09 -8.53
CA GLU A 403 -9.81 -10.06 -8.89
C GLU A 403 -9.24 -9.42 -7.61
N MET A 404 -10.09 -9.17 -6.60
CA MET A 404 -9.65 -8.71 -5.28
C MET A 404 -8.79 -9.75 -4.55
N LEU A 405 -9.04 -11.06 -4.74
CA LEU A 405 -8.17 -12.12 -4.23
C LEU A 405 -6.78 -12.05 -4.89
N LEU A 406 -6.73 -11.90 -6.21
CA LEU A 406 -5.47 -11.83 -6.95
C LEU A 406 -4.66 -10.59 -6.54
N ASP A 407 -5.32 -9.44 -6.38
CA ASP A 407 -4.67 -8.21 -5.90
C ASP A 407 -4.14 -8.39 -4.46
N ARG A 408 -4.92 -9.01 -3.56
CA ARG A 408 -4.45 -9.30 -2.20
C ARG A 408 -3.25 -10.27 -2.22
N ALA A 409 -3.29 -11.30 -3.05
CA ALA A 409 -2.23 -12.29 -3.14
C ALA A 409 -0.91 -11.66 -3.64
N GLN A 410 -0.96 -10.77 -4.65
CA GLN A 410 0.25 -10.09 -5.12
C GLN A 410 0.83 -9.14 -4.06
N LEU A 411 -0.03 -8.41 -3.33
CA LEU A 411 0.44 -7.56 -2.22
C LEU A 411 1.09 -8.40 -1.13
N MET A 412 0.62 -9.61 -0.87
CA MET A 412 1.24 -10.54 0.07
C MET A 412 2.48 -11.25 -0.49
N GLY A 413 2.92 -10.93 -1.71
CA GLY A 413 4.07 -11.53 -2.37
C GLY A 413 3.87 -13.01 -2.71
N LEU A 414 2.62 -13.46 -2.85
CA LEU A 414 2.29 -14.86 -3.13
C LEU A 414 2.31 -15.14 -4.63
N THR A 415 2.86 -16.29 -4.98
CA THR A 415 2.75 -16.88 -6.31
C THR A 415 1.39 -17.57 -6.48
N ALA A 416 1.01 -17.88 -7.72
CA ALA A 416 -0.25 -18.59 -7.97
C ALA A 416 -0.34 -19.97 -7.28
N PRO A 417 0.73 -20.80 -7.22
CA PRO A 417 0.71 -22.04 -6.42
C PRO A 417 0.53 -21.79 -4.92
N GLU A 418 1.24 -20.82 -4.35
CA GLU A 418 1.13 -20.49 -2.92
C GLU A 418 -0.27 -19.98 -2.55
N MET A 419 -0.84 -19.10 -3.38
CA MET A 419 -2.23 -18.65 -3.25
C MET A 419 -3.20 -19.85 -3.30
N THR A 420 -2.96 -20.80 -4.22
CA THR A 420 -3.81 -21.99 -4.39
C THR A 420 -3.82 -22.85 -3.14
N VAL A 421 -2.65 -23.26 -2.64
CA VAL A 421 -2.58 -24.13 -1.45
C VAL A 421 -3.13 -23.43 -0.22
N LEU A 422 -2.83 -22.14 -0.03
CA LEU A 422 -3.37 -21.37 1.09
C LEU A 422 -4.89 -21.32 1.06
N LEU A 423 -5.51 -21.02 -0.09
CA LEU A 423 -6.97 -20.98 -0.20
C LEU A 423 -7.59 -22.36 0.10
N GLY A 424 -7.11 -23.43 -0.54
CA GLY A 424 -7.63 -24.78 -0.31
C GLY A 424 -7.47 -25.25 1.13
N GLY A 425 -6.31 -24.98 1.75
CA GLY A 425 -6.04 -25.31 3.15
C GLY A 425 -6.90 -24.52 4.12
N MET A 426 -6.97 -23.20 3.95
CA MET A 426 -7.78 -22.33 4.82
C MET A 426 -9.26 -22.73 4.81
N ARG A 427 -9.79 -23.21 3.67
CA ARG A 427 -11.15 -23.77 3.59
C ARG A 427 -11.33 -25.01 4.45
N VAL A 428 -10.50 -26.04 4.28
CA VAL A 428 -10.67 -27.29 5.04
C VAL A 428 -10.35 -27.12 6.53
N LEU A 429 -9.55 -26.12 6.90
CA LEU A 429 -9.28 -25.74 8.29
C LEU A 429 -10.47 -25.03 8.98
N GLY A 430 -11.56 -24.75 8.25
CA GLY A 430 -12.74 -24.11 8.82
C GLY A 430 -12.55 -22.63 9.12
N THR A 431 -11.57 -21.99 8.48
CA THR A 431 -11.16 -20.62 8.78
C THR A 431 -11.88 -19.60 7.90
N ASN A 432 -13.18 -19.75 7.67
CA ASN A 432 -13.95 -18.68 7.05
C ASN A 432 -14.41 -17.66 8.10
N HIS A 433 -14.57 -16.41 7.68
CA HIS A 433 -15.17 -15.34 8.49
C HIS A 433 -16.61 -15.69 8.88
N GLY A 434 -16.98 -15.41 10.13
CA GLY A 434 -18.30 -15.70 10.67
C GLY A 434 -18.64 -17.20 10.72
N GLY A 435 -17.65 -18.09 10.53
CA GLY A 435 -17.87 -19.53 10.43
C GLY A 435 -18.64 -19.97 9.17
N ALA A 436 -18.66 -19.14 8.12
CA ALA A 436 -19.35 -19.45 6.86
C ALA A 436 -18.86 -20.77 6.25
N LYS A 437 -19.75 -21.53 5.62
CA LYS A 437 -19.42 -22.86 5.05
C LYS A 437 -19.15 -22.85 3.54
N HIS A 438 -19.01 -21.67 2.95
CA HIS A 438 -18.70 -21.53 1.53
C HIS A 438 -17.29 -22.06 1.21
N GLY A 439 -17.17 -22.92 0.22
CA GLY A 439 -15.90 -23.50 -0.20
C GLY A 439 -15.34 -24.57 0.75
N VAL A 440 -16.00 -24.89 1.86
CA VAL A 440 -15.54 -25.92 2.82
C VAL A 440 -15.92 -27.30 2.26
N PHE A 441 -15.28 -27.70 1.16
CA PHE A 441 -15.51 -28.99 0.52
C PHE A 441 -14.75 -30.08 1.25
N THR A 442 -15.22 -30.44 2.45
CA THR A 442 -14.70 -31.57 3.21
C THR A 442 -15.76 -32.03 4.22
N ASP A 443 -15.74 -33.31 4.56
CA ASP A 443 -16.50 -33.85 5.70
C ASP A 443 -15.61 -33.99 6.96
N ARG A 444 -14.35 -33.51 6.89
CA ARG A 444 -13.31 -33.59 7.94
C ARG A 444 -12.75 -32.20 8.28
N GLU A 445 -13.64 -31.22 8.43
CA GLU A 445 -13.27 -29.85 8.77
C GLU A 445 -12.35 -29.80 10.00
N GLY A 446 -11.27 -29.00 9.90
CA GLY A 446 -10.20 -28.91 10.88
C GLY A 446 -8.99 -29.80 10.57
N SER A 447 -9.09 -30.77 9.66
CA SER A 447 -7.96 -31.57 9.17
C SER A 447 -7.38 -30.97 7.89
N LEU A 448 -6.06 -30.77 7.84
CA LEU A 448 -5.37 -30.18 6.69
C LEU A 448 -5.22 -31.19 5.55
N THR A 449 -6.23 -31.25 4.69
CA THR A 449 -6.38 -32.23 3.61
C THR A 449 -6.52 -31.53 2.26
N ASN A 450 -6.25 -32.24 1.16
CA ASN A 450 -6.49 -31.73 -0.20
C ASN A 450 -7.96 -31.86 -0.65
N ASP A 451 -8.91 -32.12 0.28
CA ASP A 451 -10.32 -32.39 -0.01
C ASP A 451 -10.97 -31.26 -0.83
N PHE A 452 -10.58 -30.01 -0.59
CA PHE A 452 -11.03 -28.86 -1.39
C PHE A 452 -10.83 -29.10 -2.90
N PHE A 453 -9.63 -29.51 -3.31
CA PHE A 453 -9.29 -29.71 -4.72
C PHE A 453 -9.90 -30.98 -5.29
N VAL A 454 -9.95 -32.05 -4.50
CA VAL A 454 -10.59 -33.32 -4.90
C VAL A 454 -12.05 -33.05 -5.26
N HIS A 455 -12.80 -32.36 -4.41
CA HIS A 455 -14.22 -32.10 -4.65
C HIS A 455 -14.47 -30.98 -5.67
N LEU A 456 -13.60 -29.98 -5.76
CA LEU A 456 -13.66 -28.95 -6.80
C LEU A 456 -13.45 -29.53 -8.21
N THR A 457 -12.66 -30.59 -8.33
CA THR A 457 -12.34 -31.24 -9.61
C THR A 457 -13.24 -32.42 -9.94
N ASP A 458 -14.08 -32.87 -9.00
CA ASP A 458 -14.99 -34.01 -9.17
C ASP A 458 -16.20 -33.68 -10.07
N MET A 459 -16.28 -34.39 -11.20
CA MET A 459 -17.34 -34.27 -12.19
C MET A 459 -18.69 -34.82 -11.74
N ASN A 460 -18.77 -35.53 -10.61
CA ASN A 460 -20.04 -35.92 -10.00
C ASN A 460 -20.89 -34.72 -9.58
N TYR A 461 -20.28 -33.56 -9.40
CA TYR A 461 -20.97 -32.35 -8.99
C TYR A 461 -21.29 -31.41 -10.17
N SER A 462 -22.37 -30.67 -10.00
CA SER A 462 -22.79 -29.54 -10.82
C SER A 462 -22.79 -28.26 -9.99
N TRP A 463 -22.48 -27.13 -10.62
CA TRP A 463 -22.24 -25.85 -9.96
C TRP A 463 -23.30 -24.86 -10.42
N ASN A 464 -24.24 -24.52 -9.54
CA ASN A 464 -25.43 -23.76 -9.90
C ASN A 464 -25.41 -22.37 -9.23
N PRO A 465 -25.56 -21.27 -9.98
CA PRO A 465 -25.70 -19.94 -9.39
C PRO A 465 -26.91 -19.88 -8.44
N ALA A 466 -26.69 -19.30 -7.26
CA ALA A 466 -27.72 -19.09 -6.23
C ALA A 466 -27.75 -17.64 -5.71
N GLY A 467 -26.91 -16.75 -6.26
CA GLY A 467 -26.84 -15.33 -5.94
C GLY A 467 -25.65 -14.64 -6.63
N ASN A 468 -25.42 -13.36 -6.31
CA ASN A 468 -24.39 -12.53 -6.96
C ASN A 468 -22.94 -13.02 -6.69
N ASN A 469 -22.71 -13.69 -5.55
CA ASN A 469 -21.45 -14.30 -5.17
C ASN A 469 -21.69 -15.63 -4.44
N LEU A 470 -22.72 -16.37 -4.86
CA LEU A 470 -23.17 -17.58 -4.18
C LEU A 470 -23.53 -18.66 -5.19
N TYR A 471 -23.04 -19.87 -4.94
CA TYR A 471 -23.25 -21.03 -5.78
C TYR A 471 -23.58 -22.24 -4.91
N GLU A 472 -24.48 -23.09 -5.39
CA GLU A 472 -24.79 -24.39 -4.81
C GLU A 472 -24.08 -25.50 -5.60
N ILE A 473 -23.46 -26.42 -4.85
CA ILE A 473 -22.79 -27.59 -5.41
C ILE A 473 -23.72 -28.77 -5.23
N VAL A 474 -24.19 -29.32 -6.34
CA VAL A 474 -25.26 -30.31 -6.37
C VAL A 474 -24.73 -31.61 -6.95
N ASP A 475 -24.91 -32.70 -6.23
CA ASP A 475 -24.64 -34.05 -6.72
C ASP A 475 -25.54 -34.34 -7.94
N ARG A 476 -24.94 -34.66 -9.09
CA ARG A 476 -25.67 -34.82 -10.36
C ARG A 476 -26.65 -35.97 -10.34
N LYS A 477 -26.38 -37.02 -9.55
CA LYS A 477 -27.19 -38.24 -9.56
C LYS A 477 -28.45 -38.10 -8.71
N SER A 478 -28.31 -37.55 -7.51
CA SER A 478 -29.40 -37.39 -6.54
C SER A 478 -30.11 -36.05 -6.68
N GLY A 479 -29.45 -35.03 -7.26
CA GLY A 479 -29.93 -33.65 -7.22
C GLY A 479 -29.81 -32.98 -5.85
N ALA A 480 -29.16 -33.64 -4.88
CA ALA A 480 -29.00 -33.10 -3.54
C ALA A 480 -27.89 -32.05 -3.48
N LYS A 481 -28.16 -30.92 -2.82
CA LYS A 481 -27.11 -29.96 -2.47
C LYS A 481 -26.15 -30.59 -1.47
N LYS A 482 -24.85 -30.60 -1.82
CA LYS A 482 -23.77 -31.09 -0.96
C LYS A 482 -23.01 -29.93 -0.30
N TRP A 483 -22.68 -28.86 -1.03
CA TRP A 483 -21.98 -27.69 -0.48
C TRP A 483 -22.49 -26.37 -1.05
N THR A 484 -21.92 -25.27 -0.55
CA THR A 484 -22.05 -23.93 -1.15
C THR A 484 -20.67 -23.34 -1.39
N ALA A 485 -20.58 -22.33 -2.27
CA ALA A 485 -19.33 -21.66 -2.62
C ALA A 485 -19.58 -20.22 -3.05
N THR A 486 -18.50 -19.46 -3.12
CA THR A 486 -18.41 -18.12 -3.68
C THR A 486 -17.53 -18.13 -4.93
N ARG A 487 -17.41 -16.97 -5.59
CA ARG A 487 -16.54 -16.83 -6.77
C ARG A 487 -15.08 -17.12 -6.49
N VAL A 488 -14.56 -16.73 -5.31
CA VAL A 488 -13.16 -17.01 -4.93
C VAL A 488 -12.88 -18.50 -4.79
N ASP A 489 -13.91 -19.31 -4.53
CA ASP A 489 -13.78 -20.77 -4.51
C ASP A 489 -13.80 -21.33 -5.93
N LEU A 490 -14.76 -20.89 -6.75
CA LEU A 490 -15.00 -21.48 -8.06
C LEU A 490 -13.98 -21.05 -9.13
N VAL A 491 -13.31 -19.91 -8.95
CA VAL A 491 -12.30 -19.46 -9.91
C VAL A 491 -11.16 -20.47 -10.06
N PHE A 492 -10.84 -21.23 -9.01
CA PHE A 492 -9.84 -22.32 -9.05
C PHE A 492 -10.31 -23.54 -9.84
N GLY A 493 -11.62 -23.69 -10.06
CA GLY A 493 -12.20 -24.72 -10.92
C GLY A 493 -12.48 -24.22 -12.35
N SER A 494 -12.29 -22.93 -12.64
CA SER A 494 -12.74 -22.30 -13.89
C SER A 494 -11.61 -21.64 -14.68
N ASN A 495 -10.72 -20.88 -14.04
CA ASN A 495 -9.58 -20.30 -14.73
C ASN A 495 -8.61 -21.41 -15.11
N SER A 496 -8.24 -21.52 -16.40
CA SER A 496 -7.47 -22.67 -16.89
C SER A 496 -6.11 -22.87 -16.22
N VAL A 497 -5.47 -21.78 -15.76
CA VAL A 497 -4.19 -21.87 -15.03
C VAL A 497 -4.44 -22.33 -13.59
N LEU A 498 -5.35 -21.70 -12.85
CA LEU A 498 -5.67 -22.12 -11.49
C LEU A 498 -6.24 -23.55 -11.42
N ARG A 499 -7.03 -23.94 -12.44
CA ARG A 499 -7.53 -25.30 -12.63
C ARG A 499 -6.40 -26.32 -12.69
N SER A 500 -5.32 -26.01 -13.40
CA SER A 500 -4.16 -26.92 -13.49
C SER A 500 -3.50 -27.17 -12.13
N TYR A 501 -3.43 -26.15 -11.26
CA TYR A 501 -2.95 -26.33 -9.88
C TYR A 501 -3.93 -27.12 -9.02
N ALA A 502 -5.24 -26.86 -9.16
CA ALA A 502 -6.26 -27.64 -8.47
C ALA A 502 -6.20 -29.13 -8.87
N GLU A 503 -6.06 -29.42 -10.16
CA GLU A 503 -5.92 -30.79 -10.66
C GLU A 503 -4.65 -31.46 -10.16
N PHE A 504 -3.52 -30.73 -10.08
CA PHE A 504 -2.30 -31.23 -9.46
C PHE A 504 -2.56 -31.62 -8.00
N TYR A 505 -3.06 -30.72 -7.15
CA TYR A 505 -3.28 -31.02 -5.74
C TYR A 505 -4.42 -32.02 -5.48
N ALA A 506 -5.31 -32.26 -6.45
CA ALA A 506 -6.36 -33.28 -6.37
C ALA A 506 -5.86 -34.72 -6.60
N GLN A 507 -4.64 -34.91 -7.11
CA GLN A 507 -4.08 -36.25 -7.37
C GLN A 507 -3.96 -37.08 -6.08
N ASP A 508 -4.18 -38.39 -6.20
CA ASP A 508 -4.21 -39.33 -5.06
C ASP A 508 -2.90 -39.35 -4.25
N ASP A 509 -1.77 -39.10 -4.93
CA ASP A 509 -0.41 -39.09 -4.38
C ASP A 509 0.06 -37.71 -3.86
N ASN A 510 -0.76 -36.67 -3.98
CA ASN A 510 -0.38 -35.29 -3.61
C ASN A 510 -0.88 -34.83 -2.23
N LYS A 511 -1.39 -35.73 -1.38
CA LYS A 511 -1.84 -35.39 -0.02
C LYS A 511 -0.73 -34.80 0.84
N GLU A 512 0.41 -35.50 0.93
CA GLU A 512 1.57 -35.05 1.70
C GLU A 512 2.21 -33.82 1.05
N ARG A 513 2.28 -33.79 -0.28
CA ARG A 513 2.79 -32.64 -1.05
C ARG A 513 1.98 -31.37 -0.77
N PHE A 514 0.66 -31.47 -0.77
CA PHE A 514 -0.24 -30.36 -0.45
C PHE A 514 0.05 -29.81 0.96
N VAL A 515 0.16 -30.68 1.96
CA VAL A 515 0.46 -30.25 3.35
C VAL A 515 1.80 -29.53 3.42
N GLN A 516 2.84 -30.05 2.76
CA GLN A 516 4.17 -29.41 2.73
C GLN A 516 4.13 -28.04 2.06
N ASP A 517 3.47 -27.93 0.90
CA ASP A 517 3.36 -26.66 0.17
C ASP A 517 2.50 -25.65 0.93
N PHE A 518 1.42 -26.09 1.60
CA PHE A 518 0.62 -25.24 2.49
C PHE A 518 1.47 -24.71 3.65
N VAL A 519 2.24 -25.58 4.32
CA VAL A 519 3.12 -25.19 5.43
C VAL A 519 4.18 -24.19 4.96
N ALA A 520 4.79 -24.41 3.79
CA ALA A 520 5.75 -23.47 3.22
C ALA A 520 5.13 -22.09 2.96
N ALA A 521 3.95 -22.05 2.34
CA ALA A 521 3.24 -20.80 2.06
C ALA A 521 2.77 -20.11 3.35
N TRP A 522 2.28 -20.87 4.34
CA TRP A 522 1.91 -20.37 5.67
C TRP A 522 3.12 -19.72 6.37
N THR A 523 4.24 -20.43 6.45
CA THR A 523 5.48 -19.93 7.05
C THR A 523 6.00 -18.69 6.33
N LYS A 524 5.87 -18.63 5.00
CA LYS A 524 6.18 -17.41 4.24
C LYS A 524 5.34 -16.23 4.69
N VAL A 525 4.00 -16.36 4.72
CA VAL A 525 3.09 -15.29 5.16
C VAL A 525 3.41 -14.84 6.58
N MET A 526 3.63 -15.78 7.50
CA MET A 526 3.94 -15.45 8.90
C MET A 526 5.25 -14.66 9.07
N ASN A 527 6.18 -14.72 8.11
CA ASN A 527 7.49 -14.10 8.19
C ASN A 527 7.71 -12.94 7.20
N GLN A 528 6.67 -12.49 6.49
CA GLN A 528 6.81 -11.46 5.45
C GLN A 528 7.40 -10.12 5.96
N ASP A 529 7.16 -9.77 7.22
CA ASP A 529 7.64 -8.53 7.85
C ASP A 529 8.89 -8.72 8.72
N ARG A 530 9.49 -9.91 8.70
CA ARG A 530 10.66 -10.27 9.52
C ARG A 530 11.97 -9.84 8.87
N PHE A 531 12.10 -8.55 8.57
CA PHE A 531 13.34 -7.96 8.04
C PHE A 531 14.45 -7.87 9.09
N ASP A 532 14.12 -8.00 10.37
CA ASP A 532 15.05 -8.01 11.50
C ASP A 532 16.01 -9.21 11.53
N ILE A 533 15.73 -10.24 10.74
CA ILE A 533 16.51 -11.48 10.65
C ILE A 533 17.02 -11.77 9.23
N GLN A 534 16.89 -10.82 8.30
CA GLN A 534 17.28 -10.97 6.89
C GLN A 534 18.68 -10.43 6.60
#